data_AF-A0A100WI43-F1
#
_entry.id   AF-A0A100WI43-F1
#
_cell.length_a   1.000
_cell.length_b   1.000
_cell.length_c   1.000
_cell.angle_alpha   90.00
_cell.angle_beta   90.00
_cell.angle_gamma   90.00
#
_symmetry.space_group_name_H-M   'P 1'
#
loop_
_entity.id
_entity.type
_entity.pdbx_description
1 polymer ?
#
loop_
_entity_poly.entity_id
_entity_poly.type
_entity_poly.pdbx_seq_one_letter_code
_entity_poly.pdbx_strand_id
1 'polypeptide(L)'
;MTDTYTDNSTDSFTSSGVATDSAAVEDPAAILTDGLNRLEELRSFHEQAVSDLEEGRADGRERIAALQAEIDAENAKLNDVVIEAATAFNEESARLIDTGWATPKVLASRGLATIRVPKKA
;
A
#
# COMPACT_ATOMS: atom_id res chain seq x y z
N MET A 1 -40.92 -35.85 39.25
CA MET A 1 -39.63 -35.49 39.89
C MET A 1 -39.43 -36.44 41.06
N THR A 2 -38.57 -37.44 40.86
CA THR A 2 -37.85 -38.19 41.91
C THR A 2 -36.89 -39.10 41.17
N ASP A 3 -35.66 -38.63 41.04
CA ASP A 3 -34.52 -39.41 40.58
C ASP A 3 -34.28 -40.57 41.55
N THR A 4 -34.10 -41.75 40.99
CA THR A 4 -33.71 -42.94 41.74
C THR A 4 -32.24 -42.81 42.12
N TYR A 5 -31.97 -42.46 43.38
CA TYR A 5 -30.65 -42.55 43.99
C TYR A 5 -30.55 -43.86 44.76
N THR A 6 -29.63 -44.74 44.35
CA THR A 6 -29.18 -45.88 45.15
C THR A 6 -27.66 -45.87 45.21
N ASP A 7 -27.16 -45.63 46.42
CA ASP A 7 -25.79 -45.72 46.90
C ASP A 7 -25.27 -47.16 46.86
N ASN A 8 -24.00 -47.35 46.52
CA ASN A 8 -23.20 -48.47 47.01
C ASN A 8 -21.71 -48.11 47.01
N SER A 9 -21.29 -47.43 48.07
CA SER A 9 -20.13 -47.73 48.90
C SER A 9 -19.03 -48.67 48.36
N THR A 10 -17.82 -48.12 48.30
CA THR A 10 -16.48 -48.72 48.58
C THR A 10 -16.08 -50.07 47.96
N ASP A 11 -15.12 -50.00 47.03
CA ASP A 11 -14.07 -51.01 46.89
C ASP A 11 -12.80 -50.31 46.34
N SER A 12 -11.84 -50.00 47.22
CA SER A 12 -10.70 -50.84 47.59
C SER A 12 -9.45 -50.56 46.72
N PHE A 13 -8.61 -49.72 47.31
CA PHE A 13 -7.15 -49.66 47.20
C PHE A 13 -6.50 -50.82 46.42
N THR A 14 -6.16 -50.60 45.16
CA THR A 14 -5.02 -51.27 44.53
C THR A 14 -4.12 -50.21 43.91
N SER A 15 -2.99 -50.03 44.57
CA SER A 15 -1.82 -49.32 44.09
C SER A 15 -1.42 -49.88 42.72
N SER A 16 -1.91 -49.26 41.64
CA SER A 16 -1.17 -49.28 40.38
C SER A 16 0.09 -48.48 40.64
N GLY A 17 1.16 -49.20 40.98
CA GLY A 17 2.50 -48.64 40.97
C GLY A 17 2.65 -47.87 39.68
N VAL A 18 3.00 -46.59 39.80
CA VAL A 18 3.43 -45.77 38.67
C VAL A 18 4.52 -46.60 37.99
N ALA A 19 4.17 -47.23 36.88
CA ALA A 19 5.15 -47.61 35.91
C ALA A 19 5.83 -46.29 35.59
N THR A 20 7.05 -46.11 36.08
CA THR A 20 7.98 -45.14 35.54
C THR A 20 8.30 -45.64 34.15
N ASP A 21 7.34 -45.44 33.24
CA ASP A 21 7.59 -45.45 31.82
C ASP A 21 8.59 -44.31 31.65
N SER A 22 9.85 -44.71 31.56
CA SER A 22 10.95 -43.85 31.17
C SER A 22 10.73 -43.49 29.70
N ALA A 23 9.66 -42.74 29.42
CA ALA A 23 9.59 -41.91 28.22
C ALA A 23 10.87 -41.09 28.26
N ALA A 24 11.74 -41.34 27.29
CA ALA A 24 13.07 -40.76 27.19
C ALA A 24 13.00 -39.29 27.57
N VAL A 25 13.55 -38.94 28.73
CA VAL A 25 13.70 -37.54 29.13
C VAL A 25 14.73 -37.00 28.17
N GLU A 26 14.28 -36.37 27.08
CA GLU A 26 15.15 -35.60 26.20
C GLU A 26 15.97 -34.67 27.08
N ASP A 27 17.29 -34.78 26.97
CA ASP A 27 18.24 -34.03 27.79
C ASP A 27 17.87 -32.53 27.74
N PRO A 28 17.49 -31.90 28.87
CA PRO A 28 17.10 -30.49 28.88
C PRO A 28 18.15 -29.57 28.27
N ALA A 29 19.43 -29.94 28.34
CA ALA A 29 20.51 -29.20 27.70
C ALA A 29 20.45 -29.26 26.17
N ALA A 30 20.03 -30.40 25.60
CA ALA A 30 19.85 -30.56 24.16
C ALA A 30 18.68 -29.73 23.63
N ILE A 31 17.54 -29.72 24.34
CA ILE A 31 16.36 -28.90 24.00
C ILE A 31 16.70 -27.41 24.03
N LEU A 32 17.42 -26.96 25.07
CA LEU A 32 17.85 -25.57 25.19
C LEU A 32 18.82 -25.18 24.07
N THR A 33 19.75 -26.06 23.71
CA THR A 33 20.71 -25.81 22.63
C THR A 33 20.01 -25.69 21.28
N ASP A 34 19.09 -26.62 20.97
CA ASP A 34 18.31 -26.57 19.73
C ASP A 34 17.43 -25.32 19.65
N GLY A 35 16.78 -24.96 20.76
CA GLY A 35 16.01 -23.71 20.87
C GLY A 35 16.85 -22.46 20.66
N LEU A 36 18.07 -22.40 21.22
CA LEU A 36 18.98 -21.28 21.02
C LEU A 36 19.47 -21.18 19.57
N ASN A 37 19.83 -22.31 18.95
CA ASN A 37 20.20 -22.35 17.53
C ASN A 37 19.05 -21.86 16.65
N ARG A 38 17.82 -22.31 16.94
CA ARG A 38 16.65 -21.87 16.20
C ARG A 38 16.35 -20.39 16.36
N LEU A 39 16.57 -19.83 17.55
CA LEU A 39 16.45 -18.39 17.79
C LEU A 39 17.51 -17.60 17.02
N GLU A 40 18.74 -18.11 16.93
CA GLU A 40 19.82 -17.50 16.14
C GLU A 40 19.50 -17.50 14.63
N GLU A 41 18.97 -18.61 14.11
CA GLU A 41 18.49 -18.69 12.72
C GLU A 41 17.36 -17.69 12.44
N LEU A 42 16.37 -17.62 13.33
CA LEU A 42 15.24 -16.69 13.19
C LEU A 42 15.70 -15.23 13.25
N ARG A 43 16.65 -14.93 14.13
CA ARG A 43 17.26 -13.61 14.21
C ARG A 43 17.98 -13.26 12.90
N SER A 44 18.77 -14.17 12.37
CA SER A 44 19.49 -13.96 11.11
C SER A 44 18.53 -13.74 9.95
N PHE A 45 17.45 -14.52 9.87
CA PHE A 45 16.39 -14.35 8.88
C PHE A 45 15.69 -12.98 9.02
N HIS A 46 15.40 -12.56 10.25
CA HIS A 46 14.79 -11.25 10.51
C HIS A 46 15.73 -10.11 10.08
N GLU A 47 17.02 -10.18 10.42
CA GLU A 47 18.01 -9.17 10.01
C GLU A 47 18.11 -9.08 8.48
N GLN A 48 18.13 -10.23 7.78
CA GLN A 48 18.10 -10.25 6.32
C GLN A 48 16.81 -9.64 5.75
N ALA A 49 15.65 -10.03 6.28
CA ALA A 49 14.35 -9.54 5.82
C ALA A 49 14.20 -8.02 6.03
N VAL A 50 14.77 -7.47 7.11
CA VAL A 50 14.81 -6.03 7.35
C VAL A 50 15.71 -5.35 6.32
N SER A 51 16.89 -5.91 6.04
CA SER A 51 17.81 -5.38 5.01
C SER A 51 17.13 -5.33 3.63
N ASP A 52 16.52 -6.43 3.20
CA ASP A 52 15.83 -6.52 1.91
C ASP A 52 14.67 -5.51 1.82
N LEU A 53 13.95 -5.30 2.94
CA LEU A 53 12.85 -4.35 3.00
C LEU A 53 13.35 -2.90 2.92
N GLU A 54 14.48 -2.59 3.56
CA GLU A 54 15.09 -1.26 3.48
C GLU A 54 15.62 -0.95 2.08
N GLU A 55 16.26 -1.91 1.43
CA GLU A 55 16.69 -1.83 0.03
C GLU A 55 15.48 -1.62 -0.90
N GLY A 56 14.46 -2.47 -0.78
CA GLY A 56 13.23 -2.33 -1.57
C GLY A 56 12.49 -1.00 -1.33
N ARG A 57 12.57 -0.44 -0.12
CA ARG A 57 12.06 0.91 0.17
C ARG A 57 12.89 2.00 -0.51
N ALA A 58 14.21 1.85 -0.59
CA ALA A 58 15.07 2.81 -1.28
C ALA A 58 14.77 2.83 -2.78
N ASP A 59 14.73 1.66 -3.41
CA ASP A 59 14.38 1.49 -4.82
C ASP A 59 12.97 2.02 -5.12
N GLY A 60 12.02 1.74 -4.22
CA GLY A 60 10.66 2.25 -4.33
C GLY A 60 10.59 3.78 -4.30
N ARG A 61 11.37 4.44 -3.43
CA ARG A 61 11.44 5.90 -3.37
C ARG A 61 12.05 6.49 -4.63
N GLU A 62 13.13 5.89 -5.15
CA GLU A 62 13.76 6.34 -6.39
C GLU A 62 12.79 6.23 -7.57
N ARG A 63 12.07 5.11 -7.68
CA ARG A 63 11.06 4.92 -8.73
C ARG A 63 9.92 5.92 -8.63
N ILE A 64 9.44 6.21 -7.42
CA ILE A 64 8.40 7.23 -7.21
C ILE A 64 8.92 8.61 -7.63
N ALA A 65 10.15 8.96 -7.27
CA ALA A 65 10.75 10.24 -7.65
C ALA A 65 10.89 10.37 -9.19
N ALA A 66 11.30 9.30 -9.86
CA ALA A 66 11.39 9.26 -11.32
C ALA A 66 10.01 9.43 -11.99
N LEU A 67 8.99 8.71 -11.50
CA LEU A 67 7.62 8.84 -12.00
C LEU A 67 7.05 10.24 -11.75
N GLN A 68 7.33 10.84 -10.59
CA GLN A 68 6.89 12.20 -10.30
C GLN A 68 7.52 13.20 -11.28
N ALA A 69 8.81 13.06 -11.59
CA ALA A 69 9.49 13.90 -12.57
C ALA A 69 8.89 13.73 -13.98
N GLU A 70 8.52 12.51 -14.37
CA GLU A 70 7.84 12.24 -15.64
C GLU A 70 6.46 12.89 -15.70
N ILE A 71 5.66 12.75 -14.64
CA ILE A 71 4.33 13.37 -14.53
C ILE A 71 4.44 14.89 -14.60
N ASP A 72 5.39 15.49 -13.88
CA ASP A 72 5.58 16.94 -13.88
C ASP A 72 6.01 17.44 -15.27
N ALA A 73 6.89 16.71 -15.95
CA ALA A 73 7.30 17.02 -17.31
C ALA A 73 6.14 16.92 -18.31
N GLU A 74 5.32 15.88 -18.23
CA GLU A 74 4.17 15.70 -19.13
C GLU A 74 3.06 16.72 -18.85
N ASN A 75 2.80 17.03 -17.57
CA ASN A 75 1.88 18.09 -17.19
C ASN A 75 2.33 19.46 -17.72
N ALA A 76 3.64 19.74 -17.70
CA ALA A 76 4.19 20.97 -18.26
C ALA A 76 3.94 21.06 -19.77
N LYS A 77 4.20 19.97 -20.52
CA LYS A 77 3.90 19.90 -21.96
C LYS A 77 2.42 20.09 -22.26
N LEU A 78 1.55 19.40 -21.50
CA LEU A 78 0.11 19.51 -21.69
C LEU A 78 -0.38 20.93 -21.42
N ASN A 79 0.16 21.59 -20.39
CA ASN A 79 -0.16 22.97 -20.09
C ASN A 79 0.25 23.91 -21.23
N ASP A 80 1.45 23.73 -21.78
CA ASP A 80 1.91 24.51 -22.94
C ASP A 80 0.96 24.34 -24.15
N VAL A 81 0.56 23.10 -24.47
CA VAL A 81 -0.37 22.81 -25.57
C VAL A 81 -1.74 23.45 -25.34
N VAL A 82 -2.27 23.39 -24.12
CA VAL A 82 -3.56 23.99 -23.76
C VAL A 82 -3.48 25.53 -23.85
N ILE A 83 -2.39 26.14 -23.39
CA ILE A 83 -2.15 27.58 -23.49
C ILE A 83 -2.07 28.02 -24.94
N GLU A 84 -1.34 27.28 -25.78
CA GLU A 84 -1.20 27.56 -27.21
C GLU A 84 -2.56 27.47 -27.91
N ALA A 85 -3.31 26.38 -27.68
CA ALA A 85 -4.64 26.20 -28.26
C ALA A 85 -5.62 27.30 -27.82
N ALA A 86 -5.60 27.69 -26.54
CA ALA A 86 -6.46 28.75 -26.02
C ALA A 86 -6.07 30.13 -26.60
N THR A 87 -4.78 30.38 -26.79
CA THR A 87 -4.28 31.60 -27.44
C THR A 87 -4.74 31.66 -28.90
N ALA A 88 -4.50 30.60 -29.67
CA ALA A 88 -4.92 30.51 -31.07
C ALA A 88 -6.45 30.66 -31.23
N PHE A 89 -7.22 30.05 -30.33
CA PHE A 89 -8.68 30.21 -30.31
C PHE A 89 -9.10 31.66 -30.07
N ASN A 90 -8.47 32.35 -29.12
CA ASN A 90 -8.76 33.74 -28.81
C ASN A 90 -8.36 34.68 -29.97
N GLU A 91 -7.22 34.43 -30.60
CA GLU A 91 -6.75 35.17 -31.78
C GLU A 91 -7.72 35.04 -32.95
N GLU A 92 -8.19 33.82 -33.26
CA GLU A 92 -9.15 33.60 -34.33
C GLU A 92 -10.53 34.21 -34.00
N SER A 93 -10.95 34.13 -32.73
CA SER A 93 -12.17 34.80 -32.26
C SER A 93 -12.08 36.32 -32.42
N ALA A 94 -10.93 36.91 -32.09
CA ALA A 94 -10.67 38.34 -32.29
C ALA A 94 -10.69 38.70 -33.78
N ARG A 95 -10.04 37.91 -34.64
CA ARG A 95 -10.04 38.11 -36.09
C ARG A 95 -11.45 38.11 -36.68
N LEU A 96 -12.33 37.21 -36.22
CA LEU A 96 -13.73 37.16 -36.65
C LEU A 96 -14.53 38.40 -36.23
N ILE A 97 -14.22 38.96 -35.06
CA ILE A 97 -14.83 40.22 -34.60
C ILE A 97 -14.32 41.39 -35.42
N ASP A 98 -13.00 41.50 -35.60
CA ASP A 98 -12.35 42.62 -36.30
C ASP A 98 -12.75 42.70 -37.77
N THR A 99 -12.94 41.54 -38.41
CA THR A 99 -13.41 41.45 -39.80
C THR A 99 -14.92 41.63 -39.95
N GLY A 100 -15.66 41.79 -38.85
CA GLY A 100 -17.10 42.00 -38.83
C GLY A 100 -17.95 40.75 -39.12
N TRP A 101 -17.33 39.57 -39.20
CA TRP A 101 -18.03 38.29 -39.41
C TRP A 101 -18.81 37.83 -38.19
N ALA A 102 -18.42 38.26 -36.99
CA ALA A 102 -19.11 37.97 -35.75
C ALA A 102 -19.10 39.17 -34.79
N THR A 103 -19.96 39.12 -33.77
CA THR A 103 -19.89 40.06 -32.63
C THR A 103 -19.60 39.29 -31.35
N PRO A 104 -18.97 39.92 -30.33
CA PRO A 104 -18.69 39.25 -29.06
C PRO A 104 -19.93 38.58 -28.43
N LYS A 105 -21.10 39.22 -28.56
CA LYS A 105 -22.38 38.69 -28.04
C LYS A 105 -22.80 37.40 -28.74
N VAL A 106 -22.60 37.30 -30.06
CA VAL A 106 -22.95 36.10 -30.85
C VAL A 106 -21.97 34.95 -30.60
N LEU A 107 -20.68 35.26 -30.41
CA LEU A 107 -19.70 34.23 -30.05
C LEU A 107 -19.95 33.68 -28.65
N ALA A 108 -20.21 34.56 -27.68
CA ALA A 108 -20.51 34.17 -26.31
C ALA A 108 -21.77 33.31 -26.20
N SER A 109 -22.84 33.62 -26.95
CA SER A 109 -24.07 32.81 -26.93
C SER A 109 -23.89 31.42 -27.54
N ARG A 110 -22.82 31.19 -28.30
CA ARG A 110 -22.45 29.89 -28.88
C ARG A 110 -21.39 29.15 -28.05
N GLY A 111 -21.04 29.66 -26.88
CA GLY A 111 -20.01 29.07 -26.02
C GLY A 111 -18.58 29.35 -26.50
N LEU A 112 -18.40 30.25 -27.47
CA LEU A 112 -17.11 30.64 -28.03
C LEU A 112 -16.59 31.94 -27.41
N ALA A 113 -16.85 32.12 -26.12
CA ALA A 113 -16.35 33.27 -25.38
C ALA A 113 -14.83 33.16 -25.18
N THR A 114 -14.17 34.31 -24.99
CA THR A 114 -12.72 34.37 -24.72
C THR A 114 -12.34 33.47 -23.56
N ILE A 115 -11.35 32.61 -23.79
CA ILE A 115 -10.79 31.72 -22.79
C ILE A 115 -9.74 32.47 -21.99
N ARG A 116 -9.79 32.39 -20.66
CA ARG A 116 -8.73 32.96 -19.81
C ARG A 116 -7.47 32.10 -19.93
N VAL A 117 -6.40 32.69 -20.43
CA VAL A 117 -5.08 32.06 -20.51
C VAL A 117 -4.26 32.52 -19.30
N PRO A 118 -3.71 31.62 -18.48
CA PRO A 118 -2.82 32.00 -17.39
C PRO A 118 -1.56 32.65 -17.94
N LYS A 119 -1.04 33.66 -17.24
CA LYS A 119 0.22 34.31 -17.64
C LYS A 119 1.35 33.28 -17.52
N LYS A 120 2.05 33.02 -18.63
CA LYS A 120 3.24 32.14 -18.62
C LYS A 120 4.25 32.73 -17.63
N ALA A 121 4.66 31.91 -16.65
CA ALA A 121 5.62 32.28 -15.61
C ALA A 121 7.03 32.39 -16.20
#